data_AF-A0A368VJR4-F1
#
_entry.id   AF-A0A368VJR4-F1
#
_cell.length_a   1.000
_cell.length_b   1.000
_cell.length_c   1.000
_cell.angle_alpha   90.00
_cell.angle_beta   90.00
_cell.angle_gamma   90.00
#
_symmetry.space_group_name_H-M   'P 1'
#
loop_
_entity.id
_entity.type
_entity.pdbx_description
1 polymer ?
#
loop_
_entity_poly.entity_id
_entity_poly.type
_entity_poly.pdbx_seq_one_letter_code
_entity_poly.pdbx_strand_id
1 'polypeptide(L)'
;MREQVVATNFDYVFILSSLNWDFNVTRIMRYLTQARQSGGQPVVILTKADLVEDYNLPLAEVTQSIPDVPVHAICSHTGLGLNELDPYLMPGKTVVFLGMSGVGKSSLLNELIEQDVMKVQAIREVDSRGRHTTTHRQLFILPSGTMVIDTPGMRELGLLDADEGIRASFTDVEDWPG
;
A
#
# COMPACT_ATOMS: atom_id res chain seq x y z
N MET A 1 30.37 -8.76 1.28
CA MET A 1 29.18 -8.02 1.74
C MET A 1 28.24 -9.05 2.34
N ARG A 2 27.84 -8.88 3.60
CA ARG A 2 26.82 -9.76 4.21
C ARG A 2 25.48 -9.30 3.65
N GLU A 3 24.78 -10.18 2.95
CA GLU A 3 23.34 -10.00 2.68
C GLU A 3 22.68 -9.73 4.03
N GLN A 4 22.20 -8.50 4.24
CA GLN A 4 21.26 -8.23 5.31
C GLN A 4 20.00 -8.97 4.91
N VAL A 5 19.87 -10.22 5.39
CA VAL A 5 18.63 -10.97 5.33
C VAL A 5 17.62 -10.15 6.11
N VAL A 6 16.84 -9.35 5.39
CA VAL A 6 15.63 -8.73 5.91
C VAL A 6 14.78 -9.89 6.37
N ALA A 7 14.60 -10.03 7.68
CA ALA A 7 13.78 -11.08 8.26
C ALA A 7 12.38 -11.05 7.61
N THR A 8 12.10 -12.05 6.77
CA THR A 8 10.90 -12.21 5.96
C THR A 8 9.80 -12.87 6.77
N ASN A 9 9.06 -12.07 7.55
CA ASN A 9 7.93 -12.55 8.36
C ASN A 9 6.64 -11.76 8.09
N PHE A 10 6.40 -11.42 6.82
CA PHE A 10 5.17 -10.72 6.40
C PHE A 10 4.32 -11.67 5.57
N ASP A 11 3.01 -11.75 5.85
CA ASP A 11 2.08 -12.57 5.07
C ASP A 11 1.82 -11.91 3.71
N TYR A 12 1.56 -10.60 3.70
CA TYR A 12 1.18 -9.85 2.51
C TYR A 12 2.02 -8.59 2.30
N VAL A 13 2.26 -8.26 1.03
CA VAL A 13 2.83 -6.99 0.61
C VAL A 13 1.82 -6.28 -0.26
N PHE A 14 1.20 -5.23 0.28
CA PHE A 14 0.31 -4.37 -0.47
C PHE A 14 1.14 -3.39 -1.30
N ILE A 15 1.03 -3.50 -2.62
CA ILE A 15 1.65 -2.59 -3.58
C ILE A 15 0.61 -1.55 -3.96
N LEU A 16 0.73 -0.36 -3.37
CA LEU A 16 -0.20 0.75 -3.58
C LEU A 16 0.24 1.60 -4.77
N SER A 17 -0.69 1.82 -5.69
CA SER A 17 -0.56 2.74 -6.82
C SER A 17 -1.80 3.61 -6.93
N SER A 18 -1.63 4.93 -7.12
CA SER A 18 -2.75 5.86 -7.22
C SER A 18 -3.28 5.92 -8.64
N LEU A 19 -4.61 5.91 -8.81
CA LEU A 19 -5.31 6.14 -10.07
C LEU A 19 -5.40 7.62 -10.45
N ASN A 20 -4.43 8.42 -10.02
CA ASN A 20 -4.31 9.81 -10.48
C ASN A 20 -3.45 9.86 -11.75
N TRP A 21 -3.00 11.06 -12.12
CA TRP A 21 -2.17 11.30 -13.30
C TRP A 21 -0.83 10.53 -13.35
N ASP A 22 -0.37 9.93 -12.24
CA ASP A 22 0.91 9.20 -12.16
C ASP A 22 0.73 7.68 -12.06
N PHE A 23 -0.44 7.15 -12.43
CA PHE A 23 -0.67 5.72 -12.58
C PHE A 23 0.31 5.12 -13.59
N ASN A 24 1.03 4.06 -13.19
CA ASN A 24 2.11 3.48 -13.99
C ASN A 24 2.26 1.98 -13.72
N VAL A 25 1.87 1.16 -14.70
CA VAL A 25 1.93 -0.31 -14.62
C VAL A 25 3.38 -0.81 -14.51
N THR A 26 4.33 -0.21 -15.25
CA THR A 26 5.75 -0.56 -15.16
C THR A 26 6.28 -0.41 -13.73
N ARG A 27 5.85 0.63 -13.01
CA ARG A 27 6.24 0.85 -11.61
C ARG A 27 5.67 -0.23 -10.68
N ILE A 28 4.41 -0.63 -10.89
CA ILE A 28 3.78 -1.74 -10.16
C ILE A 28 4.60 -3.03 -10.37
N MET A 29 5.01 -3.32 -11.60
CA MET A 29 5.85 -4.49 -11.94
C MET A 29 7.21 -4.49 -11.22
N ARG A 30 7.83 -3.31 -11.08
CA ARG A 30 9.09 -3.16 -10.34
C ARG A 30 8.89 -3.47 -8.85
N TYR A 31 7.80 -3.00 -8.24
CA TYR A 31 7.47 -3.34 -6.85
C TYR A 31 7.09 -4.81 -6.66
N LEU A 32 6.41 -5.41 -7.64
CA LEU A 32 6.03 -6.82 -7.61
C LEU A 32 7.26 -7.73 -7.55
N THR A 33 8.27 -7.45 -8.36
CA THR A 33 9.54 -8.20 -8.34
C THR A 33 10.17 -8.18 -6.95
N GLN A 34 10.14 -7.02 -6.29
CA GLN A 34 10.70 -6.81 -4.96
C GLN A 34 9.88 -7.50 -3.86
N ALA A 35 8.54 -7.42 -3.93
CA ALA A 35 7.65 -8.12 -3.02
C ALA A 35 7.83 -9.65 -3.07
N ARG A 36 8.00 -10.22 -4.28
CA ARG A 36 8.25 -11.66 -4.43
C ARG A 36 9.58 -12.10 -3.79
N GLN A 37 10.60 -11.24 -3.81
CA GLN A 37 11.89 -11.52 -3.17
C GLN A 37 11.80 -11.48 -1.63
N SER A 38 10.85 -10.73 -1.07
CA SER A 38 10.64 -10.64 0.39
C SER A 38 9.81 -11.79 0.97
N GLY A 39 9.41 -12.78 0.16
CA GLY A 39 8.66 -13.96 0.63
C GLY A 39 7.20 -13.71 1.04
N GLY A 40 6.73 -12.45 1.01
CA GLY A 40 5.33 -12.10 1.28
C GLY A 40 4.49 -12.21 0.00
N GLN A 41 3.20 -12.50 0.15
CA GLN A 41 2.27 -12.59 -0.97
C GLN A 41 1.92 -11.18 -1.48
N PRO A 42 2.22 -10.84 -2.75
CA PRO A 42 1.89 -9.52 -3.27
C PRO A 42 0.39 -9.37 -3.51
N VAL A 43 -0.14 -8.18 -3.22
CA VAL A 43 -1.49 -7.75 -3.54
C VAL A 43 -1.40 -6.32 -4.07
N VAL A 44 -1.95 -6.05 -5.25
CA VAL A 44 -1.93 -4.70 -5.83
C VAL A 44 -3.19 -3.94 -5.41
N ILE A 45 -3.00 -2.73 -4.90
CA ILE A 45 -4.05 -1.84 -4.44
C ILE A 45 -4.02 -0.56 -5.27
N LEU A 46 -5.02 -0.39 -6.12
CA LEU A 46 -5.24 0.80 -6.93
C LEU A 46 -6.07 1.80 -6.12
N THR A 47 -5.40 2.79 -5.54
CA THR A 47 -6.02 3.79 -4.66
C THR A 47 -6.62 4.96 -5.43
N LYS A 48 -7.50 5.71 -4.76
CA LYS A 48 -8.16 6.92 -5.31
C LYS A 48 -8.99 6.62 -6.56
N ALA A 49 -9.72 5.51 -6.54
CA ALA A 49 -10.62 5.12 -7.62
C ALA A 49 -11.73 6.16 -7.91
N ASP A 50 -11.98 7.08 -7.00
CA ASP A 50 -12.86 8.24 -7.18
C ASP A 50 -12.34 9.29 -8.17
N LEU A 51 -11.05 9.28 -8.52
CA LEU A 51 -10.44 10.26 -9.43
C LEU A 51 -10.59 9.92 -10.91
N VAL A 52 -11.13 8.75 -11.23
CA VAL A 52 -11.35 8.29 -12.60
C VAL A 52 -12.83 7.98 -12.82
N GLU A 53 -13.32 8.23 -14.03
CA GLU A 53 -14.72 7.95 -14.37
C GLU A 53 -15.00 6.44 -14.39
N ASP A 54 -14.05 5.65 -14.90
CA ASP A 54 -14.14 4.19 -14.93
C ASP A 54 -12.81 3.55 -14.49
N TYR A 55 -12.75 3.11 -13.23
CA TYR A 55 -11.58 2.40 -12.69
C TYR A 55 -11.44 0.96 -13.23
N ASN A 56 -12.44 0.42 -13.95
CA ASN A 56 -12.35 -0.94 -14.49
C ASN A 56 -11.30 -1.04 -15.60
N LEU A 57 -11.06 0.05 -16.34
CA LEU A 57 -10.02 0.10 -17.38
C LEU A 57 -8.60 -0.12 -16.81
N PRO A 58 -8.10 0.71 -15.86
CA PRO A 58 -6.79 0.48 -15.27
C PRO A 58 -6.73 -0.80 -14.43
N LEU A 59 -7.83 -1.21 -13.79
CA LEU A 59 -7.92 -2.49 -13.08
C LEU A 59 -7.67 -3.67 -14.03
N ALA A 60 -8.34 -3.67 -15.20
CA ALA A 60 -8.18 -4.69 -16.21
C ALA A 60 -6.77 -4.67 -16.84
N GLU A 61 -6.19 -3.49 -17.07
CA GLU A 61 -4.83 -3.33 -17.60
C GLU A 61 -3.79 -3.99 -16.67
N VAL A 62 -3.89 -3.75 -15.36
CA VAL A 62 -2.99 -4.36 -14.38
C VAL A 62 -3.27 -5.86 -14.29
N THR A 63 -4.53 -6.27 -14.15
CA THR A 63 -4.90 -7.69 -14.00
C THR A 63 -4.43 -8.53 -15.19
N GLN A 64 -4.53 -8.02 -16.42
CA GLN A 64 -4.02 -8.69 -17.62
C GLN A 64 -2.49 -8.78 -17.64
N SER A 65 -1.80 -7.78 -17.09
CA SER A 65 -0.34 -7.75 -17.01
C SER A 65 0.22 -8.72 -15.95
N ILE A 66 -0.56 -8.98 -14.88
CA ILE A 66 -0.17 -9.82 -13.72
C ILE A 66 -1.30 -10.75 -13.26
N PRO A 67 -1.67 -11.77 -14.05
CA PRO A 67 -2.87 -12.58 -13.81
C PRO A 67 -2.82 -13.44 -12.52
N ASP A 68 -1.64 -13.62 -11.93
CA ASP A 68 -1.44 -14.42 -10.72
C ASP A 68 -1.46 -13.58 -9.42
N VAL A 69 -1.67 -12.27 -9.53
CA VAL A 69 -1.63 -11.34 -8.40
C VAL A 69 -3.00 -10.70 -8.22
N PRO A 70 -3.61 -10.75 -7.02
CA PRO A 70 -4.86 -10.06 -6.75
C PRO A 70 -4.70 -8.54 -6.93
N VAL A 71 -5.69 -7.90 -7.57
CA VAL A 71 -5.73 -6.46 -7.82
C VAL A 71 -7.06 -5.91 -7.35
N HIS A 72 -7.03 -4.90 -6.49
CA HIS A 72 -8.23 -4.24 -5.95
C HIS A 72 -8.20 -2.75 -6.24
N ALA A 73 -9.33 -2.18 -6.67
CA ALA A 73 -9.51 -0.75 -6.77
C ALA A 73 -10.26 -0.24 -5.53
N ILE A 74 -9.72 0.79 -4.88
CA ILE A 74 -10.29 1.31 -3.63
C ILE A 74 -10.34 2.84 -3.61
N CYS A 75 -11.22 3.37 -2.75
CA CYS A 75 -11.17 4.76 -2.31
C CYS A 75 -11.32 4.82 -0.79
N SER A 76 -10.28 5.28 -0.11
CA SER A 76 -10.30 5.45 1.35
C SER A 76 -11.31 6.51 1.81
N HIS A 77 -11.65 7.50 0.97
CA HIS A 77 -12.59 8.56 1.35
C HIS A 77 -14.05 8.14 1.27
N THR A 78 -14.40 7.27 0.31
CA THR A 78 -15.78 6.82 0.10
C THR A 78 -16.04 5.43 0.66
N GLY A 79 -14.99 4.71 1.05
CA GLY A 79 -15.06 3.32 1.49
C GLY A 79 -15.14 2.30 0.34
N LEU A 80 -15.14 2.75 -0.91
CA LEU A 80 -15.24 1.88 -2.09
C LEU A 80 -14.13 0.81 -2.07
N GLY A 81 -14.52 -0.45 -2.27
CA GLY A 81 -13.62 -1.60 -2.44
C GLY A 81 -12.86 -2.04 -1.19
N LEU A 82 -13.01 -1.36 -0.05
CA LEU A 82 -12.25 -1.70 1.16
C LEU A 82 -12.62 -3.05 1.76
N ASN A 83 -13.88 -3.45 1.63
CA ASN A 83 -14.36 -4.78 2.04
C ASN A 83 -13.68 -5.91 1.26
N GLU A 84 -13.17 -5.65 0.05
CA GLU A 84 -12.41 -6.65 -0.70
C GLU A 84 -11.05 -6.96 -0.06
N LEU A 85 -10.59 -6.11 0.88
CA LEU A 85 -9.33 -6.31 1.59
C LEU A 85 -9.47 -7.17 2.85
N ASP A 86 -10.70 -7.41 3.33
CA ASP A 86 -10.99 -8.20 4.53
C ASP A 86 -10.27 -9.58 4.56
N PRO A 87 -10.13 -10.34 3.45
CA PRO A 87 -9.39 -11.61 3.44
C PRO A 87 -7.90 -11.50 3.83
N TYR A 88 -7.30 -10.32 3.70
CA TYR A 88 -5.91 -10.07 4.05
C TYR A 88 -5.76 -9.50 5.47
N LEU A 89 -6.84 -8.91 6.00
CA LEU A 89 -6.90 -8.18 7.25
C LEU A 89 -7.51 -9.04 8.37
N MET A 90 -6.87 -10.19 8.62
CA MET A 90 -7.27 -11.14 9.66
C MET A 90 -6.35 -11.10 10.89
N PRO A 91 -6.83 -11.55 12.07
CA PRO A 91 -6.00 -11.65 13.27
C PRO A 91 -4.71 -12.44 13.02
N GLY A 92 -3.58 -11.90 13.49
CA GLY A 92 -2.27 -12.55 13.36
C GLY A 92 -1.63 -12.46 11.97
N LYS A 93 -2.31 -11.85 10.99
CA LYS A 93 -1.70 -11.53 9.68
C LYS A 93 -0.84 -10.29 9.76
N THR A 94 0.23 -10.29 8.97
CA THR A 94 1.14 -9.14 8.84
C THR A 94 1.12 -8.60 7.41
N VAL A 95 0.84 -7.30 7.27
CA VAL A 95 0.76 -6.61 5.98
C VAL A 95 1.79 -5.48 5.95
N VAL A 96 2.52 -5.37 4.83
CA VAL A 96 3.45 -4.27 4.56
C VAL A 96 2.89 -3.41 3.44
N PHE A 97 2.97 -2.09 3.58
CA PHE A 97 2.62 -1.15 2.50
C PHE A 97 3.85 -0.73 1.70
N LEU A 98 3.79 -0.88 0.38
CA LEU A 98 4.82 -0.48 -0.58
C LEU A 98 4.20 0.46 -1.63
N GLY A 99 4.88 1.55 -1.96
CA GLY A 99 4.41 2.50 -2.98
C GLY A 99 4.96 3.91 -2.75
N MET A 100 4.84 4.79 -3.75
CA MET A 100 5.41 6.15 -3.67
C MET A 100 4.76 7.00 -2.57
N SER A 101 5.42 8.11 -2.21
CA SER A 101 4.78 9.14 -1.40
C SER A 101 3.53 9.68 -2.11
N GLY A 102 2.48 10.01 -1.35
CA GLY A 102 1.25 10.58 -1.90
C GLY A 102 0.28 9.60 -2.59
N VAL A 103 0.61 8.31 -2.69
CA VAL A 103 -0.31 7.30 -3.26
C VAL A 103 -1.48 6.95 -2.34
N GLY A 104 -1.47 7.34 -1.07
CA GLY A 104 -2.58 7.09 -0.13
C GLY A 104 -2.34 6.01 0.92
N LYS A 105 -1.09 5.60 1.18
CA LYS A 105 -0.73 4.64 2.26
C LYS A 105 -1.31 5.03 3.62
N SER A 106 -1.04 6.25 4.08
CA SER A 106 -1.51 6.74 5.39
C SER A 106 -3.03 6.92 5.41
N SER A 107 -3.64 7.34 4.29
CA SER A 107 -5.10 7.45 4.17
C SER A 107 -5.76 6.08 4.31
N LEU A 108 -5.23 5.04 3.64
CA LEU A 108 -5.71 3.68 3.78
C LEU A 108 -5.53 3.16 5.21
N LEU A 109 -4.35 3.36 5.81
CA LEU A 109 -4.09 2.92 7.19
C LEU A 109 -5.09 3.53 8.18
N ASN A 110 -5.33 4.84 8.10
CA ASN A 110 -6.28 5.52 8.96
C ASN A 110 -7.70 4.98 8.77
N GLU A 111 -8.12 4.83 7.52
CA GLU A 111 -9.45 4.32 7.20
C GLU A 111 -9.64 2.88 7.69
N LEU A 112 -8.65 2.00 7.56
CA LEU A 112 -8.73 0.64 8.10
C LEU A 112 -8.86 0.62 9.62
N ILE A 113 -8.18 1.54 10.33
CA ILE A 113 -8.34 1.69 11.77
C ILE A 113 -9.76 2.18 12.10
N GLU A 114 -10.28 3.17 11.38
CA GLU A 114 -11.61 3.76 11.63
C GLU A 114 -12.75 2.79 11.29
N GLN A 115 -12.70 2.10 10.15
CA GLN A 115 -13.71 1.11 9.77
C GLN A 115 -13.77 -0.05 10.74
N ASP A 116 -12.61 -0.57 11.16
CA ASP A 116 -12.58 -1.64 12.14
C ASP A 116 -13.12 -1.16 13.49
N VAL A 117 -12.84 0.07 13.91
CA VAL A 117 -13.45 0.66 15.10
C VAL A 117 -14.97 0.75 14.94
N MET A 118 -15.49 1.20 13.80
CA MET A 118 -16.93 1.28 13.53
C MET A 118 -17.59 -0.10 13.47
N LYS A 119 -16.97 -1.10 12.82
CA LYS A 119 -17.41 -2.50 12.80
C LYS A 119 -17.47 -3.05 14.24
N VAL A 120 -16.44 -2.82 15.04
CA VAL A 120 -16.41 -3.24 16.45
C VAL A 120 -17.44 -2.49 17.29
N GLN A 121 -17.62 -1.18 17.12
CA GLN A 121 -18.61 -0.37 17.85
C GLN A 121 -20.05 -0.75 17.50
N ALA A 122 -20.34 -1.09 16.24
CA ALA A 122 -21.64 -1.61 15.83
C ALA A 122 -21.96 -2.97 16.48
N ILE A 123 -20.93 -3.72 16.88
CA ILE A 123 -21.03 -5.04 17.54
C ILE A 123 -20.93 -4.91 19.08
N ARG A 124 -20.29 -3.86 19.59
CA ARG A 124 -20.03 -3.61 21.01
C ARG A 124 -20.61 -2.26 21.44
N GLU A 125 -21.82 -2.29 21.99
CA GLU A 125 -22.05 -1.52 23.21
C GLU A 125 -21.08 -2.07 24.28
N VAL A 126 -20.31 -1.17 24.92
CA VAL A 126 -19.44 -1.34 26.10
C VAL A 126 -17.90 -1.48 25.87
N ASP A 127 -17.23 -0.45 26.40
CA ASP A 127 -15.86 -0.26 26.96
C ASP A 127 -14.52 -0.32 26.17
N SER A 128 -13.91 0.88 26.07
CA SER A 128 -12.64 1.38 26.66
C SER A 128 -11.26 0.71 26.47
N ARG A 129 -10.36 1.55 25.89
CA ARG A 129 -8.93 1.85 26.23
C ARG A 129 -7.75 1.05 25.62
N GLY A 130 -6.80 1.82 25.07
CA GLY A 130 -5.36 1.60 25.20
C GLY A 130 -4.53 1.84 23.93
N ARG A 131 -3.73 2.92 23.87
CA ARG A 131 -2.76 3.20 22.80
C ARG A 131 -1.36 3.30 23.43
N HIS A 132 -0.46 2.39 23.07
CA HIS A 132 0.95 2.44 23.46
C HIS A 132 1.84 2.61 22.23
N THR A 133 2.83 3.49 22.32
CA THR A 133 3.76 3.87 21.25
C THR A 133 5.19 3.66 21.72
N THR A 134 6.04 3.00 20.93
CA THR A 134 7.49 2.98 21.11
C THR A 134 8.17 3.21 19.75
N THR A 135 9.25 3.98 19.75
CA THR A 135 9.95 4.55 18.59
C THR A 135 10.78 3.56 17.77
N HIS A 136 10.81 3.80 16.45
CA HIS A 136 11.47 3.08 15.33
C HIS A 136 10.79 1.80 14.83
N ARG A 137 10.31 1.88 13.56
CA ARG A 137 9.31 1.03 12.87
C ARG A 137 7.88 1.27 13.40
N GLN A 138 7.03 1.92 12.61
CA GLN A 138 5.63 2.11 12.99
C GLN A 138 4.84 0.85 12.64
N LEU A 139 4.77 -0.07 13.61
CA LEU A 139 3.85 -1.19 13.61
C LEU A 139 2.50 -0.70 14.13
N PHE A 140 1.44 -0.90 13.35
CA PHE A 140 0.07 -0.61 13.73
C PHE A 140 -0.67 -1.93 13.89
N ILE A 141 -1.37 -2.10 15.01
CA ILE A 141 -2.28 -3.24 15.18
C ILE A 141 -3.67 -2.71 14.88
N LEU A 142 -4.27 -3.22 13.80
CA LEU A 142 -5.66 -2.93 13.46
C LEU A 142 -6.57 -3.60 14.50
N PRO A 143 -7.80 -3.09 14.73
CA PRO A 143 -8.74 -3.76 15.63
C PRO A 143 -9.14 -5.18 15.17
N SER A 144 -9.03 -5.49 13.88
CA SER A 144 -9.07 -6.86 13.33
C SER A 144 -7.95 -7.78 13.85
N GLY A 145 -6.93 -7.25 14.53
CA GLY A 145 -5.76 -7.99 15.02
C GLY A 145 -4.67 -8.20 13.97
N THR A 146 -4.83 -7.62 12.77
CA THR A 146 -3.78 -7.56 11.75
C THR A 146 -2.71 -6.56 12.15
N MET A 147 -1.46 -6.90 11.85
CA MET A 147 -0.32 -6.00 12.02
C MET A 147 0.02 -5.35 10.69
N VAL A 148 -0.11 -4.03 10.61
CA VAL A 148 0.32 -3.23 9.46
C VAL A 148 1.66 -2.58 9.77
N ILE A 149 2.63 -2.78 8.88
CA ILE A 149 3.96 -2.20 8.98
C ILE A 149 4.05 -1.08 7.94
N ASP A 150 3.91 0.15 8.42
CA ASP A 150 4.12 1.35 7.62
C ASP A 150 5.53 1.86 7.92
N THR A 151 6.46 1.66 6.99
CA THR A 151 7.81 2.19 7.15
C THR A 151 8.06 3.31 6.14
N PRO A 152 8.52 4.48 6.61
CA PRO A 152 9.24 5.43 5.76
C PRO A 152 10.57 4.84 5.21
N GLY A 153 11.01 3.70 5.75
CA GLY A 153 12.35 3.12 5.62
C GLY A 153 12.47 1.86 4.73
N MET A 154 11.52 1.58 3.82
CA MET A 154 11.70 0.47 2.85
C MET A 154 12.96 0.66 1.95
N ARG A 155 13.53 1.86 1.89
CA ARG A 155 14.86 2.14 1.31
C ARG A 155 15.98 1.30 1.98
N GLU A 156 15.87 1.02 3.27
CA GLU A 156 16.86 0.23 4.03
C GLU A 156 16.65 -1.30 3.88
N LEU A 157 15.51 -1.74 3.34
CA LEU A 157 15.21 -3.17 3.11
C LEU A 157 15.57 -3.62 1.69
N GLY A 158 16.23 -2.78 0.88
CA GLY A 158 16.54 -3.07 -0.53
C GLY A 158 15.30 -3.12 -1.44
N LEU A 159 14.13 -2.65 -0.96
CA LEU A 159 12.84 -2.67 -1.66
C LEU A 159 12.55 -1.35 -2.41
N LEU A 160 13.54 -0.46 -2.48
CA LEU A 160 13.53 0.77 -3.26
C LEU A 160 14.94 1.08 -3.73
N ASP A 161 15.31 0.58 -4.92
CA ASP A 161 16.42 1.16 -5.68
C ASP A 161 15.93 1.62 -7.06
N ALA A 162 16.40 2.81 -7.45
CA ALA A 162 16.59 3.28 -8.83
C ALA A 162 15.62 4.23 -9.56
N ASP A 163 14.50 4.76 -9.01
CA ASP A 163 13.63 5.67 -9.83
C ASP A 163 13.38 7.09 -9.30
N GLU A 164 13.91 7.49 -8.14
CA GLU A 164 13.87 8.93 -7.76
C GLU A 164 14.79 9.79 -8.65
N GLY A 165 15.68 9.20 -9.45
CA GLY A 165 16.59 9.91 -10.35
C GLY A 165 15.96 10.48 -11.62
N ILE A 166 14.72 10.10 -11.97
CA ILE A 166 14.10 10.52 -13.25
C ILE A 166 13.17 11.73 -13.09
N ARG A 167 12.65 12.01 -11.88
CA ARG A 167 11.82 13.21 -11.67
C ARG A 167 12.62 14.50 -11.48
N ALA A 168 13.91 14.42 -11.19
CA ALA A 168 14.77 15.60 -11.13
C ALA A 168 15.23 16.09 -12.52
N SER A 169 15.11 15.27 -13.57
CA SER A 169 15.66 15.58 -14.91
C SER A 169 14.63 16.13 -15.92
N PHE A 170 13.37 16.35 -15.53
CA PHE A 170 12.36 16.96 -16.40
C PHE A 170 11.93 18.37 -15.98
N THR A 171 12.65 19.00 -15.04
CA THR A 171 12.38 20.40 -14.62
C THR A 171 13.32 21.45 -15.23
N ASP A 172 14.29 21.05 -16.06
CA ASP A 172 15.29 21.96 -16.65
C ASP A 172 15.23 22.05 -18.19
N VAL A 173 14.02 22.06 -18.78
CA VAL A 173 13.85 22.47 -20.19
C VAL A 173 12.74 23.52 -20.30
N GLU A 174 12.90 24.62 -19.57
CA GLU A 174 12.35 25.92 -19.94
C GLU A 174 13.48 26.94 -19.80
N ASP A 175 14.19 27.20 -20.90
CA ASP A 175 14.70 28.52 -21.29
C ASP A 175 15.63 28.38 -22.51
N TRP A 176 15.04 28.51 -23.70
CA TRP A 176 15.78 28.90 -24.90
C TRP A 176 14.96 29.93 -25.69
N PRO A 177 15.24 31.24 -25.53
CA PRO A 177 14.67 32.24 -26.40
C PRO A 177 15.44 32.28 -27.73
N GLY A 178 14.71 32.09 -28.83
CA GLY A 178 15.10 32.59 -30.15
C GLY A 178 14.67 34.05 -30.31
#